data_AF-A0A519EFF7-F1
#
_entry.id   AF-A0A519EFF7-F1
#
_cell.length_a   1.000
_cell.length_b   1.000
_cell.length_c   1.000
_cell.angle_alpha   90.00
_cell.angle_beta   90.00
_cell.angle_gamma   90.00
#
_symmetry.space_group_name_H-M   'P 1'
#
loop_
_entity.id
_entity.type
_entity.pdbx_description
1 polymer ?
#
loop_
_entity_poly.entity_id
_entity_poly.type
_entity_poly.pdbx_seq_one_letter_code
_entity_poly.pdbx_strand_id
1 'polypeptide(L)'
;MKTLFKTLLILGFVLVGGAVLLGWGVFHLLGDVPGVHLTVDGEEVILSGMGLADAFGAGVGLILAFVVVCLIVPLVLLLGLGLPLLILGAVALVALAALAGVGAVVGSPLLLIGLVVWLIVRDKPRKAPRVQTAAGPSAPAMGASPAEPSLHA
;
A
#
# COMPACT_ATOMS: atom_id res chain seq x y z
N MET A 1 -5.19 6.58 -9.43
CA MET A 1 -5.09 8.06 -9.29
C MET A 1 -5.92 8.59 -8.11
N LYS A 2 -7.21 8.23 -7.98
CA LYS A 2 -8.10 8.72 -6.92
C LYS A 2 -7.65 8.38 -5.48
N THR A 3 -7.03 7.24 -5.26
CA THR A 3 -6.63 6.76 -3.92
C THR A 3 -5.41 7.47 -3.37
N LEU A 4 -4.31 7.57 -4.12
CA LEU A 4 -3.07 8.22 -3.65
C LEU A 4 -3.27 9.70 -3.33
N PHE A 5 -3.99 10.43 -4.19
CA PHE A 5 -4.34 11.83 -3.95
C PHE A 5 -5.18 11.98 -2.69
N LYS A 6 -6.17 11.10 -2.50
CA LYS A 6 -7.02 11.11 -1.30
C LYS A 6 -6.22 10.80 -0.03
N THR A 7 -5.29 9.84 -0.08
CA THR A 7 -4.43 9.51 1.06
C THR A 7 -3.49 10.65 1.44
N LEU A 8 -2.84 11.27 0.45
CA LEU A 8 -1.95 12.42 0.70
C LEU A 8 -2.73 13.64 1.23
N LEU A 9 -3.94 13.88 0.71
CA LEU A 9 -4.81 14.96 1.19
C LEU A 9 -5.28 14.73 2.62
N ILE A 10 -5.67 13.50 2.96
CA ILE A 10 -6.02 13.13 4.35
C ILE A 10 -4.81 13.31 5.27
N LEU A 11 -3.62 12.85 4.85
CA LEU A 11 -2.40 12.99 5.64
C LEU A 11 -2.04 14.47 5.87
N GLY A 12 -2.17 15.32 4.84
CA GLY A 12 -1.99 16.76 4.97
C GLY A 12 -2.99 17.38 5.95
N PHE A 13 -4.26 16.98 5.89
CA PHE A 13 -5.29 17.45 6.80
C PHE A 13 -5.02 17.03 8.25
N VAL A 14 -4.52 15.80 8.46
CA VAL A 14 -4.11 15.30 9.79
C VAL A 14 -2.92 16.10 10.32
N LEU A 15 -1.92 16.41 9.50
CA LEU A 15 -0.78 17.23 9.92
C LEU A 15 -1.22 18.66 10.30
N VAL A 16 -2.07 19.28 9.48
CA VAL A 16 -2.61 20.62 9.77
C VAL A 16 -3.44 20.59 11.06
N GLY A 17 -4.33 19.61 11.22
CA GLY A 17 -5.10 19.43 12.45
C GLY A 17 -4.21 19.22 13.68
N GLY A 18 -3.16 18.41 13.56
CA GLY A 18 -2.18 18.22 14.61
C GLY A 18 -1.43 19.51 14.98
N ALA A 19 -1.02 20.29 13.99
CA ALA A 19 -0.36 21.59 14.20
C ALA A 19 -1.29 22.60 14.89
N VAL A 20 -2.57 22.65 14.52
CA VAL A 20 -3.58 23.49 15.18
C VAL A 20 -3.81 23.07 16.62
N LEU A 21 -3.94 21.77 16.89
CA LEU A 21 -4.11 21.25 18.25
C LEU A 21 -2.89 21.52 19.13
N LEU A 22 -1.67 21.33 18.59
CA LEU A 22 -0.43 21.64 19.30
C LEU A 22 -0.30 23.15 19.55
N GLY A 23 -0.60 23.98 18.56
CA GLY A 23 -0.59 25.44 18.70
C GLY A 23 -1.60 25.93 19.74
N TRP A 24 -2.81 25.35 19.75
CA TRP A 24 -3.82 25.61 20.78
C TRP A 24 -3.34 25.18 22.17
N GLY A 25 -2.72 24.01 22.28
CA GLY A 25 -2.13 23.53 23.53
C GLY A 25 -1.04 24.46 24.06
N VAL A 26 -0.16 24.95 23.19
CA VAL A 26 0.87 25.94 23.56
C VAL A 26 0.23 27.25 24.03
N PHE A 27 -0.80 27.74 23.33
CA PHE A 27 -1.52 28.94 23.73
C PHE A 27 -2.18 28.81 25.11
N HIS A 28 -2.79 27.66 25.40
CA HIS A 28 -3.39 27.41 26.72
C HIS A 28 -2.34 27.33 27.83
N LEU A 29 -1.20 26.68 27.57
CA LEU A 29 -0.10 26.57 28.54
C LEU A 29 0.58 27.92 28.81
N LEU A 30 0.67 28.80 27.80
CA LEU A 30 1.20 30.15 27.97
C LEU A 30 0.20 31.11 28.61
N GLY A 31 -1.11 30.91 28.37
CA GLY A 31 -2.17 31.71 28.97
C GLY A 31 -2.34 31.52 30.48
N ASP A 32 -1.98 30.35 31.00
CA ASP A 32 -2.02 30.03 32.43
C ASP A 32 -0.81 30.57 33.23
N VAL A 33 0.15 31.23 32.58
CA VAL A 33 1.32 31.83 33.27
C VAL A 33 0.99 33.27 33.68
N PRO A 34 0.85 33.57 34.99
CA PRO A 34 0.57 34.93 35.46
C PRO A 34 1.79 35.83 35.18
N GLY A 35 1.61 36.84 34.33
CA GLY A 35 2.64 37.81 33.95
C GLY A 35 2.94 37.92 32.45
N VAL A 36 2.28 37.10 31.61
CA VAL A 36 2.41 37.21 30.14
C VAL A 36 1.36 38.18 29.60
N HIS A 37 1.77 39.43 29.38
CA HIS A 37 0.95 40.42 28.68
C HIS A 37 1.25 40.35 27.18
N LEU A 38 0.24 40.01 26.37
CA LEU A 38 0.33 40.03 24.92
C LEU A 38 0.20 41.48 24.43
N THR A 39 1.34 42.09 24.14
CA THR A 39 1.40 43.40 23.46
C THR A 39 1.49 43.16 21.96
N VAL A 40 0.53 43.67 21.20
CA VAL A 40 0.60 43.67 19.73
C VAL A 40 0.86 45.10 19.30
N ASP A 41 1.95 45.33 18.59
CA ASP A 41 2.37 46.67 18.13
C ASP A 41 2.55 47.73 19.26
N GLY A 42 2.90 47.27 20.47
CA GLY A 42 3.13 48.13 21.63
C GLY A 42 1.85 48.51 22.40
N GLU A 43 0.68 48.06 21.95
CA GLU A 43 -0.59 48.26 22.64
C GLU A 43 -0.98 47.00 23.42
N GLU A 44 -1.43 47.18 24.66
CA GLU A 44 -1.94 46.10 25.49
C GLU A 44 -3.30 45.67 24.93
N VAL A 45 -3.37 44.46 24.37
CA VAL A 45 -4.61 43.97 23.74
C VAL A 45 -5.61 43.56 24.82
N ILE A 46 -6.31 44.54 25.38
CA ILE A 46 -7.46 44.32 26.24
C ILE A 46 -8.66 44.06 25.31
N LEU A 47 -9.06 42.78 25.21
CA LEU A 47 -10.17 42.31 24.35
C LEU A 47 -11.49 43.10 24.51
N SER A 48 -11.65 43.82 25.62
CA SER A 48 -12.86 44.58 25.96
C SER A 48 -13.05 45.89 25.17
N GLY A 49 -12.04 46.37 24.43
CA GLY A 49 -12.06 47.67 23.74
C GLY A 49 -12.11 47.62 22.21
N MET A 50 -12.30 46.45 21.60
CA MET A 50 -12.18 46.30 20.15
C MET A 50 -13.30 47.03 19.40
N GLY A 51 -12.93 48.05 18.62
CA GLY A 51 -13.85 48.78 17.76
C GLY A 51 -14.50 47.86 16.71
N LEU A 52 -15.70 48.21 16.23
CA LEU A 52 -16.45 47.41 15.27
C LEU A 52 -15.67 47.17 13.96
N ALA A 53 -14.83 48.13 13.56
CA ALA A 53 -13.93 48.01 12.41
C ALA A 53 -12.80 46.98 12.64
N ASP A 54 -12.19 46.97 13.83
CA ASP A 54 -11.13 46.01 14.18
C ASP A 54 -11.68 44.60 14.34
N ALA A 55 -12.85 44.44 14.94
CA ALA A 55 -13.52 43.15 15.06
C ALA A 55 -13.86 42.57 13.68
N PHE A 56 -14.27 43.41 12.73
CA PHE A 56 -14.53 42.99 11.35
C PHE A 56 -13.24 42.62 10.63
N GLY A 57 -12.18 43.42 10.75
CA GLY A 57 -10.86 43.13 10.18
C GLY A 57 -10.27 41.82 10.73
N ALA A 58 -10.34 41.62 12.05
CA ALA A 58 -9.92 40.40 12.71
C ALA A 58 -10.75 39.18 12.25
N GLY A 59 -12.07 39.34 12.12
CA GLY A 59 -12.96 38.27 11.64
C GLY A 59 -12.65 37.85 10.19
N VAL A 60 -12.48 38.81 9.28
CA VAL A 60 -12.10 38.54 7.89
C VAL A 60 -10.69 37.93 7.83
N GLY A 61 -9.75 38.45 8.61
CA GLY A 61 -8.40 37.91 8.74
C GLY A 61 -8.39 36.47 9.24
N LEU A 62 -9.22 36.15 10.23
CA LEU A 62 -9.37 34.79 10.77
C LEU A 62 -9.92 33.82 9.71
N ILE A 63 -10.94 34.23 8.95
CA ILE A 63 -11.52 33.41 7.87
C ILE A 63 -10.47 33.17 6.79
N LEU A 64 -9.75 34.21 6.38
CA LEU A 64 -8.71 34.10 5.36
C LEU A 64 -7.57 33.19 5.84
N ALA A 65 -7.11 33.37 7.07
CA ALA A 65 -6.09 32.53 7.69
C ALA A 65 -6.54 31.07 7.75
N PHE A 66 -7.80 30.81 8.13
CA PHE A 66 -8.36 29.46 8.13
C PHE A 66 -8.35 28.84 6.73
N VAL A 67 -8.80 29.57 5.70
CA VAL A 67 -8.77 29.09 4.31
C VAL A 67 -7.35 28.79 3.85
N VAL A 68 -6.39 29.68 4.13
CA VAL A 68 -4.99 29.49 3.75
C VAL A 68 -4.42 28.25 4.43
N VAL A 69 -4.61 28.11 5.74
CA VAL A 69 -4.05 26.98 6.51
C VAL A 69 -4.72 25.66 6.15
N CYS A 70 -6.04 25.62 5.96
CA CYS A 70 -6.77 24.38 5.73
C CYS A 70 -6.80 23.93 4.26
N LEU A 71 -6.71 24.85 3.30
CA LEU A 71 -6.72 24.50 1.87
C LEU A 71 -5.37 24.76 1.21
N ILE A 72 -4.85 25.99 1.30
CA ILE A 72 -3.69 26.40 0.51
C ILE A 72 -2.42 25.69 0.98
N VAL A 73 -2.12 25.72 2.28
CA VAL A 73 -0.93 25.07 2.86
C VAL A 73 -0.84 23.58 2.50
N PRO A 74 -1.89 22.74 2.71
CA PRO A 74 -1.80 21.34 2.33
C PRO A 74 -1.69 21.16 0.81
N LEU A 75 -2.35 21.99 -0.01
CA LEU A 75 -2.17 21.96 -1.48
C LEU A 75 -0.74 22.29 -1.89
N VAL A 76 -0.15 23.33 -1.31
CA VAL A 76 1.22 23.77 -1.59
C VAL A 76 2.23 22.72 -1.12
N LEU A 77 2.01 22.08 0.03
CA LEU A 77 2.83 20.94 0.46
C LEU A 77 2.68 19.75 -0.49
N LEU A 78 1.47 19.44 -0.95
CA LEU A 78 1.22 18.36 -1.91
C LEU A 78 1.90 18.64 -3.26
N LEU A 79 1.81 19.86 -3.76
CA LEU A 79 2.28 20.22 -5.09
C LEU A 79 3.77 20.55 -5.08
N GLY A 80 4.22 21.30 -4.08
CA GLY A 80 5.60 21.71 -3.89
C GLY A 80 6.51 20.58 -3.42
N LEU A 81 6.05 19.73 -2.49
CA LEU A 81 6.84 18.59 -1.98
C LEU A 81 6.46 17.27 -2.67
N GLY A 82 5.17 17.04 -2.94
CA GLY A 82 4.71 15.79 -3.53
C GLY A 82 5.12 15.63 -5.00
N LEU A 83 5.15 16.69 -5.81
CA LEU A 83 5.62 16.61 -7.19
C LEU A 83 7.11 16.23 -7.30
N PRO A 84 8.06 16.89 -6.60
CA PRO A 84 9.46 16.48 -6.66
C PRO A 84 9.68 15.08 -6.07
N LEU A 85 8.99 14.71 -4.99
CA LEU A 85 9.05 13.33 -4.47
C LEU A 85 8.55 12.31 -5.49
N LEU A 86 7.51 12.65 -6.24
CA LEU A 86 6.97 11.76 -7.27
C LEU A 86 7.97 11.59 -8.43
N ILE A 87 8.64 12.66 -8.84
CA ILE A 87 9.70 12.61 -9.86
C ILE A 87 10.86 11.74 -9.36
N LEU A 88 11.35 11.97 -8.14
CA LEU A 88 12.42 11.17 -7.51
C LEU A 88 12.04 9.69 -7.41
N GLY A 89 10.81 9.39 -6.97
CA GLY A 89 10.30 8.03 -6.88
C GLY A 89 10.18 7.35 -8.24
N ALA A 90 9.71 8.07 -9.26
CA ALA A 90 9.64 7.54 -10.63
C ALA A 90 11.04 7.23 -11.19
N VAL A 91 12.00 8.13 -11.02
CA VAL A 91 13.39 7.92 -11.42
C VAL A 91 13.99 6.72 -10.70
N ALA A 92 13.75 6.59 -9.39
CA ALA A 92 14.22 5.45 -8.60
C ALA A 92 13.63 4.12 -9.08
N LEU A 93 12.33 4.08 -9.40
CA LEU A 93 11.70 2.88 -9.97
C LEU A 93 12.25 2.51 -11.34
N VAL A 94 12.46 3.49 -12.22
CA VAL A 94 13.09 3.26 -13.53
C VAL A 94 14.51 2.72 -13.35
N ALA A 95 15.28 3.30 -12.42
CA ALA A 95 16.63 2.82 -12.09
C ALA A 95 16.61 1.39 -11.56
N LEU A 96 15.70 1.06 -10.65
CA LEU A 96 15.51 -0.30 -10.14
C LEU A 96 15.10 -1.29 -11.24
N ALA A 97 14.17 -0.90 -12.12
CA ALA A 97 13.74 -1.72 -13.24
C ALA A 97 14.87 -1.94 -14.24
N ALA A 98 15.69 -0.92 -14.50
CA ALA A 98 16.88 -1.04 -15.34
C ALA A 98 17.93 -1.97 -14.70
N LEU A 99 18.20 -1.81 -13.40
CA LEU A 99 19.11 -2.70 -12.67
C LEU A 99 18.63 -4.14 -12.69
N ALA A 100 17.34 -4.36 -12.44
CA ALA A 100 16.72 -5.68 -12.47
C ALA A 100 16.72 -6.25 -13.90
N GLY A 101 16.49 -5.44 -14.93
CA GLY A 101 16.56 -5.84 -16.33
C GLY A 101 17.97 -6.27 -16.75
N VAL A 102 18.98 -5.45 -16.45
CA VAL A 102 20.39 -5.79 -16.71
C VAL A 102 20.80 -7.03 -15.91
N GLY A 103 20.43 -7.08 -14.63
CA GLY A 103 20.67 -8.23 -13.75
C GLY A 103 19.99 -9.50 -14.27
N ALA A 104 18.78 -9.39 -14.82
CA ALA A 104 18.06 -10.51 -15.43
C ALA A 104 18.68 -10.93 -16.76
N VAL A 105 19.20 -10.02 -17.59
CA VAL A 105 19.86 -10.36 -18.86
C VAL A 105 21.21 -11.04 -18.60
N VAL A 106 22.03 -10.48 -17.70
CA VAL A 106 23.34 -11.04 -17.34
C VAL A 106 23.19 -12.32 -16.50
N GLY A 107 22.22 -12.35 -15.59
CA GLY A 107 21.88 -13.51 -14.77
C GLY A 107 20.99 -14.54 -15.48
N SER A 108 20.51 -14.24 -16.69
CA SER A 108 19.64 -15.10 -17.50
C SER A 108 20.17 -16.53 -17.65
N PRO A 109 21.48 -16.75 -17.92
CA PRO A 109 22.01 -18.10 -18.04
C PRO A 109 21.85 -18.90 -16.74
N LEU A 110 22.10 -18.26 -15.58
CA LEU A 110 21.96 -18.89 -14.26
C LEU A 110 20.50 -19.07 -13.85
N LEU A 111 19.62 -18.12 -14.16
CA LEU A 111 18.18 -18.23 -13.91
C LEU A 111 17.55 -19.34 -14.75
N LEU A 112 17.97 -19.51 -16.00
CA LEU A 112 17.54 -20.63 -16.86
C LEU A 112 18.02 -21.97 -16.31
N ILE A 113 19.29 -22.08 -15.92
CA ILE A 113 19.82 -23.30 -15.30
C ILE A 113 19.06 -23.62 -14.00
N GLY A 114 18.84 -22.62 -13.14
CA GLY A 114 18.05 -22.77 -11.92
C GLY A 114 16.61 -23.18 -12.19
N LEU A 115 15.96 -22.59 -13.19
CA LEU A 115 14.59 -22.92 -13.58
C LEU A 115 14.49 -24.34 -14.13
N VAL A 116 15.44 -24.77 -14.97
CA VAL A 116 15.52 -26.15 -15.50
C VAL A 116 15.74 -27.15 -14.38
N VAL A 117 16.69 -26.90 -13.46
CA VAL A 117 16.93 -27.76 -12.30
C VAL A 117 15.69 -27.81 -11.41
N TRP A 118 15.03 -26.68 -11.16
CA TRP A 118 13.80 -26.61 -10.39
C TRP A 118 12.65 -27.40 -11.05
N LEU A 119 12.50 -27.32 -12.37
CA LEU A 119 11.51 -28.08 -13.13
C LEU A 119 11.78 -29.59 -13.03
N ILE A 120 13.04 -30.02 -13.15
CA ILE A 120 13.45 -31.42 -12.98
C ILE A 120 13.19 -31.94 -11.57
N VAL A 121 13.42 -31.11 -10.54
CA VAL A 121 13.14 -31.48 -9.13
C VAL A 121 11.64 -31.52 -8.86
N ARG A 122 10.86 -30.61 -9.47
CA ARG A 122 9.40 -30.53 -9.32
C ARG A 122 8.69 -31.68 -10.06
N ASP A 123 9.15 -32.02 -11.25
CA ASP A 123 8.63 -33.12 -12.07
C ASP A 123 9.18 -34.48 -11.65
N LYS A 124 9.96 -34.55 -10.58
CA LYS A 124 10.29 -35.83 -9.97
C LYS A 124 8.95 -36.48 -9.59
N PRO A 125 8.48 -37.51 -10.32
CA PRO A 125 7.21 -38.10 -10.01
C PRO A 125 7.37 -38.61 -8.58
N ARG A 126 6.51 -38.14 -7.66
CA ARG A 126 6.21 -38.95 -6.48
C ARG A 126 5.96 -40.33 -7.09
N LYS A 127 6.83 -41.29 -6.81
CA LYS A 127 6.55 -42.70 -7.06
C LYS A 127 5.28 -42.95 -6.25
N ALA A 128 4.14 -42.72 -6.88
CA ALA A 128 2.89 -43.28 -6.46
C ALA A 128 3.22 -44.77 -6.29
N PRO A 129 2.94 -45.36 -5.12
CA PRO A 129 3.16 -46.77 -4.91
C PRO A 129 2.53 -47.48 -6.11
N ARG A 130 3.39 -48.12 -6.91
CA ARG A 130 2.97 -48.98 -7.99
C ARG A 130 2.12 -50.03 -7.28
N VAL A 131 0.80 -49.88 -7.32
CA VAL A 131 -0.12 -50.93 -6.92
C VAL A 131 0.16 -52.04 -7.93
N GLN A 132 1.08 -52.92 -7.56
CA GLN A 132 1.27 -54.19 -8.19
C GLN A 132 0.00 -54.99 -7.86
N THR A 133 -1.02 -54.84 -8.68
CA THR A 133 -2.04 -55.88 -8.79
C THR A 133 -1.43 -56.99 -9.66
N ALA A 134 -0.40 -57.64 -9.10
CA ALA A 134 0.07 -58.92 -9.55
C ALA A 134 -0.78 -59.98 -8.83
N ALA A 135 -1.68 -60.62 -9.58
CA ALA A 135 -2.07 -62.02 -9.41
C ALA A 135 -3.36 -62.27 -10.20
N GLY A 136 -3.22 -62.56 -11.49
CA GLY A 136 -4.07 -63.60 -12.06
C GLY A 136 -3.46 -64.95 -11.71
N PRO A 137 -4.26 -65.92 -11.24
CA PRO A 137 -4.00 -67.32 -11.52
C PRO A 137 -4.98 -67.78 -12.61
N SER A 138 -4.38 -68.15 -13.73
CA SER A 138 -4.89 -69.08 -14.74
C SER A 138 -5.75 -70.20 -14.15
N ALA A 139 -6.97 -70.37 -14.68
CA ALA A 139 -7.73 -71.62 -14.59
C ALA A 139 -7.70 -72.33 -15.96
N PRO A 140 -7.67 -73.67 -15.99
CA PRO A 140 -7.10 -74.43 -17.09
C PRO A 140 -8.06 -74.62 -18.26
N ALA A 141 -7.51 -74.57 -19.46
CA ALA A 141 -8.12 -75.15 -20.65
C ALA A 141 -8.21 -76.67 -20.48
N MET A 142 -9.42 -77.22 -20.49
CA MET A 142 -9.67 -78.63 -20.72
C MET A 142 -10.90 -78.81 -21.61
N GLY A 143 -10.68 -79.47 -22.74
CA GLY A 143 -11.64 -80.39 -23.35
C GLY A 143 -12.71 -79.78 -24.25
N ALA A 144 -12.34 -79.50 -25.49
CA ALA A 144 -13.27 -79.72 -26.59
C ALA A 144 -13.29 -81.23 -26.91
N SER A 145 -14.46 -81.86 -26.86
CA SER A 145 -14.79 -83.01 -27.72
C SER A 145 -16.32 -83.18 -27.84
N PRO A 146 -16.84 -83.63 -28.99
CA PRO A 146 -18.22 -83.41 -29.42
C PRO A 146 -19.13 -84.65 -29.31
N ALA A 147 -20.44 -84.39 -29.39
CA ALA A 147 -21.53 -85.30 -29.76
C ALA A 147 -21.89 -86.45 -28.79
N GLU A 148 -23.07 -86.34 -28.19
CA GLU A 148 -23.91 -87.50 -27.84
C GLU A 148 -25.20 -87.50 -28.69
N PRO A 149 -25.54 -88.61 -29.34
CA PRO A 149 -26.88 -88.90 -29.86
C PRO A 149 -27.62 -89.90 -28.95
N SER A 150 -28.79 -89.52 -28.44
CA SER A 150 -29.82 -90.45 -27.90
C SER A 150 -31.16 -89.66 -27.84
N LEU A 151 -32.18 -89.88 -28.68
CA LEU A 151 -33.10 -91.02 -28.80
C LEU A 151 -33.78 -91.41 -27.48
N HIS A 152 -34.96 -90.82 -27.21
CA HIS A 152 -36.12 -91.38 -26.48
C HIS A 152 -37.31 -90.45 -26.81
N ALA A 153 -38.23 -90.86 -27.69
CA ALA A 153 -39.45 -91.65 -27.45
C ALA A 153 -40.68 -90.74 -27.28
#